data_AF-A0A875S6D1-F1
#
_entry.id   AF-A0A875S6D1-F1
#
_cell.length_a   1.000
_cell.length_b   1.000
_cell.length_c   1.000
_cell.angle_alpha   90.00
_cell.angle_beta   90.00
_cell.angle_gamma   90.00
#
_symmetry.space_group_name_H-M   'P 1'
#
loop_
_entity.id
_entity.type
_entity.pdbx_description
1 polymer ?
#
loop_
_entity_poly.entity_id
_entity_poly.type
_entity_poly.pdbx_seq_one_letter_code
_entity_poly.pdbx_strand_id
1 'polypeptide(L)'
;MNLSGICPDRSYQAEHLMLTCLSRTYFGISYDLLSFIAGVTDVLMNLQASMTVVSVVPLMVVYNFFYLECFHWTSIGAVIFCWQRVSSVSLRAKTVAIGTIVNYAFQCMWNFVLPYMFNPDEANMGSKINFIFTGFSLMSIFVFYFYQPETAGRSFEDVDEMFAAKIPARKWKNYVTEAMTENKKAYDDMKGVRVEHAENAEDVV
;
A
#
# COMPACT_ATOMS: atom_id res chain seq x y z
N MET A 1 31.78 13.30 -19.43
CA MET A 1 30.89 13.76 -18.33
C MET A 1 29.89 12.65 -18.06
N ASN A 2 30.06 11.96 -16.94
CA ASN A 2 29.18 10.88 -16.48
C ASN A 2 27.80 11.45 -16.15
N LEU A 3 26.77 11.05 -16.89
CA LEU A 3 25.36 11.38 -16.64
C LEU A 3 24.69 10.40 -15.65
N SER A 4 25.47 9.58 -14.93
CA SER A 4 24.97 8.56 -14.00
C SER A 4 24.50 9.10 -12.64
N GLY A 5 24.43 10.42 -12.45
CA GLY A 5 24.28 11.04 -11.12
C GLY A 5 22.95 11.71 -10.79
N ILE A 6 21.91 11.64 -11.64
CA ILE A 6 20.65 12.42 -11.41
C ILE A 6 19.39 11.54 -11.24
N CYS A 7 19.46 10.23 -11.46
CA CYS A 7 18.38 9.35 -11.00
C CYS A 7 18.76 8.77 -9.63
N PRO A 8 18.03 9.08 -8.53
CA PRO A 8 18.06 8.21 -7.37
C PRO A 8 17.76 6.79 -7.88
N ASP A 9 18.49 5.80 -7.39
CA ASP A 9 18.37 4.43 -7.86
C ASP A 9 16.89 4.00 -7.77
N ARG A 10 16.34 3.63 -8.93
CA ARG A 10 14.91 3.33 -9.11
C ARG A 10 14.44 2.19 -8.19
N SER A 11 15.39 1.40 -7.69
CA SER A 11 15.26 0.40 -6.63
C SER A 11 14.89 1.00 -5.26
N TYR A 12 15.60 2.01 -4.76
CA TYR A 12 15.32 2.64 -3.46
C TYR A 12 13.95 3.29 -3.39
N GLN A 13 13.52 4.01 -4.43
CA GLN A 13 12.20 4.66 -4.44
C GLN A 13 11.07 3.62 -4.36
N ALA A 14 11.24 2.45 -4.99
CA ALA A 14 10.27 1.37 -4.97
C ALA A 14 10.17 0.68 -3.61
N GLU A 15 11.31 0.43 -2.95
CA GLU A 15 11.34 -0.14 -1.60
C GLU A 15 10.73 0.81 -0.58
N HIS A 16 11.07 2.11 -0.65
CA HIS A 16 10.50 3.10 0.25
C HIS A 16 8.98 3.27 0.04
N LEU A 17 8.50 3.24 -1.20
CA LEU A 17 7.08 3.37 -1.53
C LEU A 17 6.25 2.16 -1.07
N MET A 18 6.79 0.95 -1.14
CA MET A 18 6.09 -0.24 -0.65
C MET A 18 6.17 -0.42 0.86
N LEU A 19 7.31 -0.11 1.49
CA LEU A 19 7.41 -0.08 2.96
C LEU A 19 6.47 0.96 3.54
N THR A 20 6.34 2.13 2.90
CA THR A 20 5.33 3.13 3.28
C THR A 20 3.92 2.65 2.99
N CYS A 21 3.65 1.97 1.88
CA CYS A 21 2.33 1.39 1.60
C CYS A 21 1.93 0.36 2.67
N LEU A 22 2.80 -0.62 2.94
CA LEU A 22 2.54 -1.69 3.91
C LEU A 22 2.37 -1.13 5.32
N SER A 23 3.32 -0.32 5.80
CA SER A 23 3.23 0.30 7.14
C SER A 23 1.97 1.15 7.30
N ARG A 24 1.53 1.84 6.25
CA ARG A 24 0.30 2.64 6.26
C ARG A 24 -0.97 1.77 6.20
N THR A 25 -1.02 0.72 5.38
CA THR A 25 -2.14 -0.25 5.46
C THR A 25 -2.23 -0.90 6.84
N TYR A 26 -1.11 -1.27 7.46
CA TYR A 26 -1.09 -1.82 8.82
C TYR A 26 -1.58 -0.81 9.86
N PHE A 27 -1.23 0.46 9.73
CA PHE A 27 -1.70 1.52 10.63
C PHE A 27 -3.22 1.74 10.49
N GLY A 28 -3.75 1.74 9.27
CA GLY A 28 -5.20 1.81 9.02
C GLY A 28 -5.96 0.62 9.62
N ILE A 29 -5.43 -0.60 9.46
CA ILE A 29 -6.03 -1.81 10.03
C ILE A 29 -6.01 -1.78 11.57
N SER A 30 -4.92 -1.30 12.17
CA SER A 30 -4.84 -1.16 13.63
C SER A 30 -5.88 -0.17 14.17
N TYR A 31 -6.20 0.88 13.40
CA TYR A 31 -7.25 1.84 13.73
C TYR A 31 -8.65 1.24 13.64
N ASP A 32 -8.95 0.48 12.58
CA ASP A 32 -10.26 -0.17 12.43
C ASP A 32 -10.54 -1.19 13.55
N LEU A 33 -9.49 -1.85 14.05
CA LEU A 33 -9.55 -2.74 15.22
C LEU A 33 -9.80 -1.96 16.52
N LEU A 34 -9.16 -0.80 16.72
CA LEU A 34 -9.40 0.05 17.88
C LEU A 34 -10.83 0.62 17.88
N SER A 35 -11.34 1.03 16.72
CA SER A 35 -12.71 1.51 16.54
C SER A 35 -13.76 0.40 16.75
N PHE A 36 -13.43 -0.84 16.38
CA PHE A 36 -14.26 -2.01 16.71
C PHE A 36 -14.33 -2.23 18.22
N ILE A 37 -13.19 -2.17 18.93
CA ILE A 37 -13.15 -2.32 20.39
C ILE A 37 -13.96 -1.21 21.06
N ALA A 38 -13.82 0.04 20.61
CA ALA A 38 -14.62 1.17 21.11
C ALA A 38 -16.13 0.97 20.88
N GLY A 39 -16.53 0.49 19.68
CA GLY A 39 -17.93 0.15 19.39
C GLY A 39 -18.46 -1.00 20.25
N VAL A 40 -17.64 -2.01 20.54
CA VAL A 40 -17.99 -3.11 21.45
C VAL A 40 -18.14 -2.60 22.89
N THR A 41 -17.26 -1.72 23.36
CA THR A 41 -17.39 -1.13 24.71
C THR A 41 -18.65 -0.28 24.86
N ASP A 42 -19.05 0.46 23.82
CA ASP A 42 -20.29 1.24 23.81
C ASP A 42 -21.55 0.35 23.89
N VAL A 43 -21.53 -0.80 23.20
CA VAL A 43 -22.64 -1.77 23.24
C VAL A 43 -22.71 -2.49 24.59
N LEU A 44 -21.56 -2.79 25.21
CA LEU A 44 -21.47 -3.48 26.49
C LEU A 44 -21.81 -2.57 27.68
N MET A 45 -21.45 -1.29 27.65
CA MET A 45 -21.76 -0.32 28.70
C MET A 45 -23.11 0.37 28.45
N ASN A 46 -24.18 -0.41 28.41
CA ASN A 46 -25.52 0.06 28.04
C ASN A 46 -26.30 0.78 29.16
N LEU A 47 -25.65 1.51 30.07
CA LEU A 47 -26.32 2.38 31.06
C LEU A 47 -25.28 3.34 31.67
N GLN A 48 -25.52 4.66 31.54
CA GLN A 48 -24.83 5.76 32.23
C GLN A 48 -23.49 6.29 31.63
N ALA A 49 -23.55 6.98 30.49
CA ALA A 49 -22.33 7.58 29.90
C ALA A 49 -22.56 8.95 29.22
N SER A 50 -23.57 9.73 29.59
CA SER A 50 -23.82 11.06 29.01
C SER A 50 -22.63 12.04 29.11
N MET A 51 -21.60 11.72 29.91
CA MET A 51 -20.40 12.54 30.12
C MET A 51 -19.14 12.06 29.35
N THR A 52 -19.05 10.78 28.96
CA THR A 52 -17.88 10.26 28.19
C THR A 52 -18.13 10.32 26.68
N VAL A 53 -19.39 10.17 26.24
CA VAL A 53 -19.75 10.18 24.81
C VAL A 53 -19.64 11.59 24.20
N VAL A 54 -19.92 12.65 24.98
CA VAL A 54 -19.93 14.03 24.47
C VAL A 54 -18.53 14.63 24.28
N SER A 55 -17.50 14.12 24.97
CA SER A 55 -16.10 14.60 24.83
C SER A 55 -15.26 13.72 23.89
N VAL A 56 -15.51 12.41 23.86
CA VAL A 56 -14.75 11.47 23.01
C VAL A 56 -15.24 11.49 21.57
N VAL A 57 -16.54 11.68 21.32
CA VAL A 57 -17.09 11.73 19.95
C VAL A 57 -16.55 12.91 19.12
N PRO A 58 -16.53 14.17 19.58
CA PRO A 58 -15.95 15.27 18.79
C PRO A 58 -14.42 15.15 18.64
N LEU A 59 -13.70 14.65 19.65
CA LEU A 59 -12.26 14.35 19.51
C LEU A 59 -11.99 13.20 18.54
N MET A 60 -12.86 12.18 18.53
CA MET A 60 -12.83 11.11 17.53
C MET A 60 -13.22 11.62 16.16
N VAL A 61 -14.17 12.54 16.00
CA VAL A 61 -14.55 13.12 14.71
C VAL A 61 -13.43 14.01 14.17
N VAL A 62 -12.78 14.81 15.01
CA VAL A 62 -11.61 15.62 14.61
C VAL A 62 -10.42 14.71 14.29
N TYR A 63 -10.13 13.71 15.12
CA TYR A 63 -9.08 12.73 14.85
C TYR A 63 -9.38 11.88 13.60
N ASN A 64 -10.63 11.46 13.39
CA ASN A 64 -11.13 10.82 12.18
C ASN A 64 -11.03 11.74 10.98
N PHE A 65 -11.31 13.04 11.09
CA PHE A 65 -11.20 13.96 9.97
C PHE A 65 -9.73 14.14 9.55
N PHE A 66 -8.81 14.30 10.52
CA PHE A 66 -7.38 14.37 10.24
C PHE A 66 -6.79 13.03 9.75
N TYR A 67 -7.25 11.88 10.26
CA TYR A 67 -6.78 10.57 9.80
C TYR A 67 -7.47 10.09 8.53
N LEU A 68 -8.79 10.25 8.34
CA LEU A 68 -9.46 9.94 7.08
C LEU A 68 -8.92 10.83 5.97
N GLU A 69 -8.92 12.16 6.09
CA GLU A 69 -8.51 12.98 4.96
C GLU A 69 -6.99 12.96 4.69
N CYS A 70 -6.13 12.79 5.70
CA CYS A 70 -4.69 12.76 5.44
C CYS A 70 -4.18 11.34 5.13
N PHE A 71 -4.77 10.33 5.77
CA PHE A 71 -4.33 8.94 5.68
C PHE A 71 -5.06 8.15 4.59
N HIS A 72 -6.34 8.44 4.28
CA HIS A 72 -7.09 7.79 3.18
C HIS A 72 -6.51 8.18 1.81
N TRP A 73 -6.25 9.47 1.61
CA TRP A 73 -5.65 10.00 0.38
C TRP A 73 -4.24 9.45 0.16
N THR A 74 -3.47 9.25 1.23
CA THR A 74 -2.12 8.70 1.11
C THR A 74 -2.10 7.16 1.04
N SER A 75 -3.01 6.46 1.71
CA SER A 75 -3.01 5.00 1.78
C SER A 75 -3.58 4.36 0.52
N ILE A 76 -4.75 4.82 0.03
CA ILE A 76 -5.30 4.25 -1.21
C ILE A 76 -4.46 4.65 -2.43
N GLY A 77 -3.95 5.89 -2.43
CA GLY A 77 -2.97 6.33 -3.42
C GLY A 77 -1.79 5.37 -3.50
N ALA A 78 -1.17 5.04 -2.35
CA ALA A 78 -0.04 4.10 -2.28
C ALA A 78 -0.37 2.71 -2.84
N VAL A 79 -1.59 2.20 -2.62
CA VAL A 79 -2.02 0.93 -3.21
C VAL A 79 -2.07 1.02 -4.74
N ILE A 80 -2.69 2.07 -5.31
CA ILE A 80 -2.71 2.27 -6.77
C ILE A 80 -1.28 2.38 -7.33
N PHE A 81 -0.35 2.99 -6.57
CA PHE A 81 1.08 3.02 -6.91
C PHE A 81 1.82 1.69 -6.79
N CYS A 82 1.34 0.76 -5.97
CA CYS A 82 1.86 -0.60 -5.97
C CYS A 82 1.38 -1.38 -7.19
N TRP A 83 0.09 -1.25 -7.55
CA TRP A 83 -0.52 -1.97 -8.67
C TRP A 83 0.00 -1.54 -10.04
N GLN A 84 0.38 -0.28 -10.21
CA GLN A 84 1.06 0.15 -11.45
C GLN A 84 2.41 -0.55 -11.68
N ARG A 85 3.12 -0.97 -10.63
CA ARG A 85 4.39 -1.70 -10.80
C ARG A 85 4.18 -3.11 -11.32
N VAL A 86 3.01 -3.66 -11.03
CA VAL A 86 2.55 -4.97 -11.49
C VAL A 86 2.09 -4.89 -12.96
N SER A 87 1.64 -3.72 -13.42
CA SER A 87 1.24 -3.54 -14.81
C SER A 87 2.42 -3.29 -15.77
N SER A 88 2.32 -3.84 -16.98
CA SER A 88 3.27 -3.59 -18.06
C SER A 88 3.36 -2.10 -18.40
N VAL A 89 4.53 -1.64 -18.85
CA VAL A 89 4.89 -0.22 -19.04
C VAL A 89 3.84 0.55 -19.86
N SER A 90 3.27 -0.07 -20.90
CA SER A 90 2.27 0.55 -21.77
C SER A 90 0.88 0.71 -21.14
N LEU A 91 0.55 -0.09 -20.12
CA LEU A 91 -0.75 -0.06 -19.43
C LEU A 91 -0.72 0.68 -18.09
N ARG A 92 0.45 1.13 -17.62
CA ARG A 92 0.59 1.80 -16.31
C ARG A 92 -0.33 3.00 -16.15
N ALA A 93 -0.31 3.92 -17.12
CA ALA A 93 -1.14 5.11 -17.07
C ALA A 93 -2.64 4.78 -17.02
N LYS A 94 -3.07 3.75 -17.76
CA LYS A 94 -4.48 3.30 -17.77
C LYS A 94 -4.87 2.66 -16.43
N THR A 95 -3.99 1.84 -15.85
CA THR A 95 -4.22 1.18 -14.57
C THR A 95 -4.37 2.21 -13.44
N VAL A 96 -3.50 3.22 -13.42
CA VAL A 96 -3.60 4.33 -12.47
C VAL A 96 -4.90 5.12 -12.67
N ALA A 97 -5.23 5.47 -13.91
CA ALA A 97 -6.45 6.22 -14.20
C ALA A 97 -7.71 5.47 -13.73
N ILE A 98 -7.81 4.16 -14.03
CA ILE A 98 -8.95 3.33 -13.59
C ILE A 98 -8.99 3.24 -12.07
N GLY A 99 -7.86 2.99 -11.40
CA GLY A 99 -7.79 2.94 -9.94
C GLY A 99 -8.25 4.25 -9.28
N THR A 100 -7.84 5.38 -9.84
CA THR A 100 -8.23 6.71 -9.37
C THR A 100 -9.72 6.98 -9.58
N ILE A 101 -10.28 6.66 -10.75
CA ILE A 101 -11.72 6.84 -11.02
C ILE A 101 -12.56 6.01 -10.05
N VAL A 102 -12.19 4.75 -9.84
CA VAL A 102 -12.89 3.86 -8.90
C VAL A 102 -12.80 4.41 -7.48
N ASN A 103 -11.63 4.89 -7.05
CA ASN A 103 -11.48 5.50 -5.74
C ASN A 103 -12.41 6.72 -5.56
N TYR A 104 -12.44 7.65 -6.51
CA TYR A 104 -13.33 8.81 -6.43
C TYR A 104 -14.82 8.43 -6.51
N ALA A 105 -15.17 7.39 -7.25
CA ALA A 105 -16.55 6.89 -7.28
C ALA A 105 -16.99 6.37 -5.91
N PHE A 106 -16.14 5.60 -5.22
CA PHE A 106 -16.41 5.15 -3.86
C PHE A 106 -16.44 6.29 -2.84
N GLN A 107 -15.54 7.28 -2.96
CA GLN A 107 -15.59 8.47 -2.12
C GLN A 107 -16.90 9.25 -2.33
N CYS A 108 -17.33 9.41 -3.57
CA CYS A 108 -18.59 10.06 -3.93
C CYS A 108 -19.79 9.32 -3.30
N MET A 109 -19.82 7.99 -3.41
CA MET A 109 -20.83 7.16 -2.77
C MET A 109 -20.87 7.37 -1.25
N TRP A 110 -19.72 7.33 -0.57
CA TRP A 110 -19.66 7.53 0.88
C TRP A 110 -20.05 8.93 1.33
N ASN A 111 -19.75 9.97 0.55
CA ASN A 111 -20.17 11.34 0.85
C ASN A 111 -21.70 11.51 0.91
N PHE A 112 -22.45 10.71 0.15
CA PHE A 112 -23.91 10.68 0.26
C PHE A 112 -24.39 9.76 1.39
N VAL A 113 -23.79 8.58 1.54
CA VAL A 113 -24.26 7.57 2.49
C VAL A 113 -23.99 7.94 3.95
N LEU A 114 -22.81 8.51 4.25
CA LEU A 114 -22.41 8.85 5.63
C LEU A 114 -23.36 9.83 6.34
N PRO A 115 -23.75 10.99 5.76
CA PRO A 115 -24.66 11.91 6.45
C PRO A 115 -26.02 11.29 6.76
N TYR A 116 -26.57 10.46 5.86
CA TYR A 116 -27.82 9.73 6.12
C TYR A 116 -27.69 8.71 7.27
N MET A 117 -26.52 8.09 7.43
CA MET A 117 -26.28 7.13 8.51
C MET A 117 -26.14 7.79 9.88
N PHE A 118 -25.61 9.02 9.95
CA PHE A 118 -25.41 9.76 11.19
C PHE A 118 -26.62 10.59 11.63
N ASN A 119 -27.52 10.94 10.72
CA ASN A 119 -28.69 11.74 11.08
C ASN A 119 -29.60 10.98 12.07
N PRO A 120 -29.93 11.59 13.22
CA PRO A 120 -30.74 10.95 14.27
C PRO A 120 -32.20 10.75 13.86
N ASP A 121 -32.70 11.50 12.88
CA ASP A 121 -34.07 11.42 12.36
C ASP A 121 -34.27 10.31 11.31
N GLU A 122 -33.17 9.74 10.80
CA GLU A 122 -33.20 8.69 9.78
C GLU A 122 -32.69 7.36 10.34
N ALA A 123 -31.44 7.02 10.06
CA ALA A 123 -30.92 5.69 10.37
C ALA A 123 -30.39 5.56 11.81
N ASN A 124 -30.06 6.68 12.48
CA ASN A 124 -29.56 6.78 13.85
C ASN A 124 -28.66 5.60 14.27
N MET A 125 -27.72 5.23 13.40
CA MET A 125 -26.93 4.02 13.62
C MET A 125 -25.78 4.25 14.61
N GLY A 126 -25.50 5.51 15.01
CA GLY A 126 -24.53 5.86 16.05
C GLY A 126 -23.21 5.10 15.92
N SER A 127 -22.74 4.51 17.01
CA SER A 127 -21.50 3.70 17.03
C SER A 127 -21.62 2.33 16.35
N LYS A 128 -22.84 1.87 15.99
CA LYS A 128 -23.04 0.58 15.31
C LYS A 128 -22.52 0.58 13.87
N ILE A 129 -22.38 1.77 13.29
CA ILE A 129 -21.80 1.99 11.96
C ILE A 129 -20.39 1.39 11.86
N ASN A 130 -19.60 1.49 12.94
CA ASN A 130 -18.23 0.99 12.98
C ASN A 130 -18.13 -0.51 12.72
N PHE A 131 -19.13 -1.31 13.11
CA PHE A 131 -19.14 -2.76 12.84
C PHE A 131 -19.16 -3.09 11.36
N ILE A 132 -19.85 -2.28 10.55
CA ILE A 132 -19.92 -2.46 9.10
C ILE A 132 -18.54 -2.17 8.48
N PHE A 133 -17.93 -1.05 8.89
CA PHE A 133 -16.61 -0.65 8.40
C PHE A 133 -15.50 -1.64 8.79
N THR A 134 -15.48 -2.13 10.03
CA THR A 134 -14.53 -3.17 10.45
C THR A 134 -14.73 -4.46 9.64
N GLY A 135 -15.98 -4.84 9.34
CA GLY A 135 -16.27 -6.01 8.51
C GLY A 135 -15.67 -5.89 7.09
N PHE A 136 -15.85 -4.74 6.44
CA PHE A 136 -15.24 -4.47 5.14
C PHE A 136 -13.71 -4.42 5.20
N SER A 137 -13.14 -3.89 6.28
CA SER A 137 -11.70 -3.84 6.50
C SER A 137 -11.10 -5.26 6.60
N LEU A 138 -11.70 -6.15 7.40
CA LEU A 138 -11.27 -7.54 7.52
C LEU A 138 -11.35 -8.30 6.19
N MET A 139 -12.41 -8.06 5.41
CA MET A 139 -12.54 -8.65 4.07
C MET A 139 -11.45 -8.16 3.12
N SER A 140 -11.08 -6.88 3.19
CA SER A 140 -10.01 -6.32 2.36
C SER A 140 -8.66 -6.98 2.64
N ILE A 141 -8.35 -7.30 3.90
CA ILE A 141 -7.13 -8.01 4.29
C ILE A 141 -7.05 -9.36 3.59
N PHE A 142 -8.16 -10.10 3.54
CA PHE A 142 -8.20 -11.39 2.87
C PHE A 142 -7.85 -11.23 1.39
N VAL A 143 -8.44 -10.25 0.71
CA VAL A 143 -8.16 -9.97 -0.71
C VAL A 143 -6.70 -9.56 -0.92
N PHE A 144 -6.18 -8.61 -0.15
CA PHE A 144 -4.78 -8.20 -0.26
C PHE A 144 -3.82 -9.35 0.03
N TYR A 145 -4.12 -10.20 1.00
CA TYR A 145 -3.29 -11.35 1.35
C TYR A 145 -3.20 -12.38 0.21
N PHE A 146 -4.25 -12.58 -0.58
CA PHE A 146 -4.22 -13.54 -1.70
C PHE A 146 -3.71 -12.94 -3.01
N TYR A 147 -4.05 -11.68 -3.29
CA TYR A 147 -3.85 -11.09 -4.61
C TYR A 147 -2.64 -10.15 -4.70
N GLN A 148 -2.06 -9.70 -3.59
CA GLN A 148 -0.90 -8.80 -3.62
C GLN A 148 0.41 -9.58 -3.81
N PRO A 149 1.12 -9.46 -4.95
CA PRO A 149 2.46 -10.01 -5.10
C PRO A 149 3.51 -9.11 -4.41
N GLU A 150 4.57 -9.73 -3.87
CA GLU A 150 5.75 -9.00 -3.39
C GLU A 150 6.61 -8.58 -4.58
N THR A 151 6.72 -7.27 -4.83
CA THR A 151 7.52 -6.68 -5.94
C THR A 151 8.77 -5.93 -5.46
N ALA A 152 9.19 -6.17 -4.21
CA ALA A 152 10.35 -5.52 -3.57
C ALA A 152 11.67 -5.99 -4.19
N GLY A 153 12.56 -5.03 -4.50
CA GLY A 153 13.88 -5.30 -5.06
C GLY A 153 13.90 -5.92 -6.46
N ARG A 154 12.78 -5.92 -7.21
CA ARG A 154 12.69 -6.48 -8.57
C ARG A 154 12.57 -5.40 -9.64
N SER A 155 13.22 -5.62 -10.79
CA SER A 155 13.10 -4.74 -11.95
C SER A 155 11.74 -4.90 -12.64
N PHE A 156 11.40 -3.99 -13.54
CA PHE A 156 10.12 -4.08 -14.25
C PHE A 156 10.13 -5.21 -15.29
N GLU A 157 11.30 -5.45 -15.87
CA GLU A 157 11.56 -6.52 -16.81
C GLU A 157 11.36 -7.90 -16.16
N ASP A 158 11.84 -8.06 -14.91
CA ASP A 158 11.63 -9.30 -14.13
C ASP A 158 10.15 -9.56 -13.85
N VAL A 159 9.40 -8.50 -13.55
CA VAL A 159 7.96 -8.60 -13.23
C VAL A 159 7.18 -9.04 -14.45
N ASP A 160 7.49 -8.51 -15.63
CA ASP A 160 6.85 -8.91 -16.89
C ASP A 160 7.17 -10.38 -17.25
N GLU A 161 8.41 -10.86 -17.00
CA GLU A 161 8.79 -12.27 -17.18
C GLU A 161 8.00 -13.20 -16.25
N MET A 162 7.86 -12.85 -14.97
CA MET A 162 7.09 -13.62 -13.99
C MET A 162 5.60 -13.70 -14.35
N PHE A 163 5.05 -12.64 -14.96
CA PHE A 163 3.69 -12.64 -15.50
C PHE A 163 3.54 -13.56 -16.70
N ALA A 164 4.50 -13.54 -17.64
CA ALA A 164 4.52 -14.44 -18.78
C ALA A 164 4.61 -15.91 -18.33
N ALA A 165 5.40 -16.19 -17.29
CA ALA A 165 5.54 -17.50 -16.66
C ALA A 165 4.34 -17.91 -15.76
N LYS A 166 3.34 -17.05 -15.59
CA LYS A 166 2.10 -17.29 -14.80
C LYS A 166 2.37 -17.80 -13.38
N ILE A 167 3.37 -17.24 -12.74
CA ILE A 167 3.79 -17.67 -11.41
C ILE A 167 2.80 -17.11 -10.38
N PRO A 168 2.28 -17.93 -9.44
CA PRO A 168 1.39 -17.43 -8.41
C PRO A 168 2.11 -16.38 -7.56
N ALA A 169 1.41 -15.28 -7.23
CA ALA A 169 1.91 -14.10 -6.53
C ALA A 169 2.78 -14.38 -5.30
N ARG A 170 2.56 -15.52 -4.62
CA ARG A 170 3.30 -15.93 -3.42
C ARG A 170 4.66 -16.57 -3.66
N LYS A 171 4.90 -17.11 -4.86
CA LYS A 171 6.20 -17.71 -5.21
C LYS A 171 7.19 -16.69 -5.75
N TRP A 172 6.78 -15.44 -5.92
CA TRP A 172 7.59 -14.36 -6.49
C TRP A 172 8.85 -14.08 -5.68
N LYS A 173 8.79 -14.20 -4.35
CA LYS A 173 9.96 -14.01 -3.48
C LYS A 173 11.12 -14.95 -3.81
N ASN A 174 10.82 -16.21 -4.11
CA ASN A 174 11.83 -17.26 -4.30
C ASN A 174 12.16 -17.52 -5.78
N TYR A 175 11.48 -16.85 -6.71
CA TYR A 175 11.72 -17.03 -8.13
C TYR A 175 12.94 -16.23 -8.58
N VAL A 176 13.78 -16.84 -9.40
CA VAL A 176 14.94 -16.18 -10.03
C VAL A 176 14.65 -16.13 -11.52
N THR A 177 14.49 -14.91 -12.04
CA THR A 177 14.26 -14.64 -13.46
C THR A 177 15.55 -14.80 -14.26
N GLU A 178 15.41 -15.09 -15.56
CA GLU A 178 16.54 -15.21 -16.48
C GLU A 178 17.29 -13.88 -16.58
N ALA A 179 16.56 -12.76 -16.66
CA ALA A 179 17.13 -11.41 -16.66
C ALA A 179 17.99 -11.13 -15.41
N MET A 180 17.61 -11.66 -14.26
CA MET A 180 18.35 -11.52 -13.01
C MET A 180 19.66 -12.31 -13.02
N THR A 181 19.63 -13.48 -13.67
CA THR A 181 20.80 -14.34 -13.83
C THR A 181 21.81 -13.73 -14.79
N GLU A 182 21.34 -13.14 -15.89
CA GLU A 182 22.18 -12.43 -16.86
C GLU A 182 22.81 -11.17 -16.25
N ASN A 183 22.05 -10.36 -15.53
CA ASN A 183 22.58 -9.18 -14.83
C ASN A 183 23.65 -9.55 -13.80
N LYS A 184 23.47 -10.67 -13.08
CA LYS A 184 24.48 -11.16 -12.13
C LYS A 184 25.77 -11.57 -12.82
N LYS A 185 25.68 -12.29 -13.95
CA LYS A 185 26.87 -12.67 -14.75
C LYS A 185 27.62 -11.45 -15.26
N ALA A 186 26.90 -10.49 -15.85
CA ALA A 186 27.50 -9.25 -16.35
C ALA A 186 28.20 -8.45 -15.23
N TYR A 187 27.64 -8.45 -14.01
CA TYR A 187 28.27 -7.82 -12.86
C TYR A 187 29.56 -8.54 -12.42
N ASP A 188 29.52 -9.87 -12.37
CA ASP A 188 30.69 -10.69 -12.01
C ASP A 188 31.82 -10.51 -13.03
N ASP A 189 31.51 -10.43 -14.32
CA ASP A 189 32.47 -10.17 -15.39
C ASP A 189 33.10 -8.76 -15.26
N MET A 190 32.29 -7.72 -15.02
CA MET A 190 32.81 -6.36 -14.79
C MET A 190 33.68 -6.26 -13.54
N LYS A 191 33.35 -7.02 -12.49
CA LYS A 191 34.16 -7.08 -11.28
C LYS A 191 35.50 -7.77 -11.55
N GLY A 192 35.50 -8.85 -12.33
CA GLY A 192 36.73 -9.49 -12.81
C GLY A 192 37.63 -8.51 -13.56
N VAL A 193 37.09 -7.79 -14.53
CA VAL A 193 37.84 -6.78 -15.31
C VAL A 193 38.38 -5.64 -14.44
N ARG A 194 37.63 -5.18 -13.44
CA ARG A 194 38.13 -4.16 -12.49
C ARG A 194 39.29 -4.66 -11.64
N VAL A 195 39.24 -5.92 -11.21
CA VAL A 195 40.31 -6.53 -10.42
C VAL A 195 41.57 -6.65 -11.29
N GLU A 196 41.44 -7.11 -12.55
CA GLU A 196 42.56 -7.14 -13.50
C GLU A 196 43.14 -5.75 -13.78
N HIS A 197 42.30 -4.72 -13.93
CA HIS A 197 42.79 -3.34 -14.11
C HIS A 197 43.47 -2.76 -12.87
N ALA A 198 43.06 -3.17 -11.67
CA ALA A 198 43.69 -2.73 -10.43
C ALA A 198 45.05 -3.39 -10.21
N GLU A 199 45.17 -4.68 -10.52
CA GLU A 199 46.43 -5.44 -10.43
C GLU A 199 47.46 -4.91 -11.44
N ASN A 200 47.07 -4.71 -12.70
CA ASN A 200 47.95 -4.11 -13.73
C ASN A 200 48.36 -2.65 -13.43
N ALA A 201 47.66 -1.95 -12.53
CA ALA A 201 48.01 -0.59 -12.14
C ALA A 201 49.02 -0.55 -10.98
N GLU A 202 49.07 -1.60 -10.14
CA GLU A 202 50.09 -1.74 -9.09
C GLU A 202 51.44 -2.20 -9.66
N ASP A 203 51.45 -3.01 -10.72
CA ASP A 203 52.70 -3.49 -11.36
C ASP A 203 53.49 -2.41 -12.12
N VAL A 204 52.94 -1.20 -12.26
CA VAL A 204 53.53 -0.08 -13.03
C VAL A 204 54.15 0.99 -12.12
N VAL A 205 54.04 0.87 -10.79
CA VAL A 205 54.61 1.78 -9.77
C VAL A 205 55.84 1.18 -9.12
#